data_AF-A0A1H9HK95-F1
#
_entry.id   AF-A0A1H9HK95-F1
#
_cell.length_a   1.000
_cell.length_b   1.000
_cell.length_c   1.000
_cell.angle_alpha   90.00
_cell.angle_beta   90.00
_cell.angle_gamma   90.00
#
_symmetry.space_group_name_H-M   'P 1'
#
loop_
_entity.id
_entity.type
_entity.pdbx_description
1 polymer ?
#
loop_
_entity_poly.entity_id
_entity_poly.type
_entity_poly.pdbx_seq_one_letter_code
_entity_poly.pdbx_strand_id
1 'polypeptide(L)'
;MRLISSPESVLSNEISVLAIFECIISICIYIYLCAYLNSWQPFYIAIILGPLFLLRTELSQLLTLNTYLKINRFYFGFIKPVIAPLSTGNYLLLKGIIGILLAFIFNLAIALSGILCRIIITSWCFIRFPLITLGAMPNNWIRQALCTDLFRSPEIIPGENEIPKGEVITFQNFFELMKRAWNESWFIGLIGSFVYLPILLLGFIPAYLLRISFKATSLIYVPFVWIVGIALNNSDSLKTRLDSVVMR
;
A
#
# COMPACT_ATOMS: atom_id res chain seq x y z
N MET A 1 -21.08 9.67 8.68
CA MET A 1 -19.72 9.47 9.24
C MET A 1 -19.75 8.24 10.12
N ARG A 2 -18.77 7.34 10.00
CA ARG A 2 -18.62 6.16 10.87
C ARG A 2 -17.50 6.37 11.89
N LEU A 3 -17.54 5.64 13.00
CA LEU A 3 -16.46 5.67 14.00
C LEU A 3 -15.21 4.91 13.52
N ILE A 4 -15.40 3.73 12.93
CA ILE A 4 -14.35 2.83 12.43
C ILE A 4 -14.63 2.53 10.96
N SER A 5 -13.58 2.42 10.14
CA SER A 5 -13.74 2.13 8.71
C SER A 5 -14.06 0.65 8.46
N SER A 6 -14.97 0.39 7.51
CA SER A 6 -15.21 -0.93 6.94
C SER A 6 -14.83 -0.94 5.45
N PRO A 7 -14.56 -2.11 4.83
CA PRO A 7 -14.24 -2.18 3.40
C PRO A 7 -15.28 -1.48 2.52
N GLU A 8 -16.57 -1.69 2.83
CA GLU A 8 -17.70 -1.12 2.10
C GLU A 8 -17.79 0.39 2.30
N SER A 9 -17.48 0.86 3.51
CA SER A 9 -17.43 2.29 3.88
C SER A 9 -16.31 3.01 3.11
N VAL A 10 -15.14 2.39 2.97
CA VAL A 10 -14.00 2.94 2.21
C VAL A 10 -14.30 3.01 0.71
N LEU A 11 -14.98 2.00 0.16
CA LEU A 11 -15.37 1.98 -1.26
C LEU A 11 -16.43 3.04 -1.58
N SER A 12 -17.37 3.29 -0.65
CA SER A 12 -18.40 4.33 -0.76
C SER A 12 -17.93 5.74 -0.41
N ASN A 13 -16.63 5.92 -0.11
CA ASN A 13 -16.04 7.18 0.32
C ASN A 13 -16.71 7.79 1.57
N GLU A 14 -17.23 6.94 2.47
CA GLU A 14 -17.76 7.39 3.75
C GLU A 14 -16.63 7.82 4.68
N ILE A 15 -16.74 9.01 5.25
CA ILE A 15 -15.71 9.57 6.15
C ILE A 15 -15.73 8.85 7.51
N SER A 16 -14.54 8.48 7.99
CA SER A 16 -14.27 7.88 9.29
C SER A 16 -13.78 8.93 10.28
N VAL A 17 -14.41 9.01 11.45
CA VAL A 17 -13.99 9.92 12.54
C VAL A 17 -12.60 9.57 13.03
N LEU A 18 -12.28 8.28 13.15
CA LEU A 18 -10.94 7.82 13.54
C LEU A 18 -9.88 8.26 12.53
N ALA A 19 -10.18 8.20 11.22
CA ALA A 19 -9.22 8.61 10.20
C ALA A 19 -8.89 10.11 10.26
N ILE A 20 -9.86 10.96 10.66
CA ILE A 20 -9.64 12.40 10.92
C ILE A 20 -8.70 12.58 12.12
N PHE A 21 -8.96 11.91 13.23
CA PHE A 21 -8.09 11.97 14.41
C PHE A 21 -6.67 11.49 14.08
N GLU A 22 -6.54 10.40 13.34
CA GLU A 22 -5.24 9.91 12.86
C GLU A 22 -4.52 10.92 11.98
N CYS A 23 -5.22 11.69 11.13
CA CYS A 23 -4.62 12.78 10.36
C CYS A 23 -4.04 13.87 11.27
N ILE A 24 -4.81 14.33 12.26
CA ILE A 24 -4.36 15.35 13.21
C ILE A 24 -3.15 14.85 14.00
N ILE A 25 -3.21 13.62 14.52
CA ILE A 25 -2.10 12.99 15.25
C ILE A 25 -0.87 12.85 14.36
N SER A 26 -1.04 12.41 13.10
CA SER A 26 0.08 12.26 12.15
C SER A 26 0.77 13.60 11.87
N ILE A 27 0.01 14.70 11.73
CA ILE A 27 0.55 16.05 11.58
C ILE A 27 1.36 16.44 12.83
N CYS A 28 0.81 16.25 14.02
CA CYS A 28 1.49 16.56 15.28
C CYS A 28 2.80 15.77 15.43
N ILE A 29 2.79 14.46 15.12
CA ILE A 29 3.99 13.61 15.15
C ILE A 29 5.05 14.13 14.19
N TYR A 30 4.68 14.50 12.97
CA TYR A 30 5.64 15.01 11.99
C TYR A 30 6.23 16.36 12.38
N ILE A 31 5.42 17.29 12.90
CA ILE A 31 5.91 18.58 13.42
C ILE A 31 6.89 18.34 14.58
N TYR A 32 6.55 17.46 15.51
CA TYR A 32 7.42 17.07 16.61
C TYR A 32 8.74 16.47 16.12
N LEU A 33 8.70 15.52 15.17
CA LEU A 33 9.90 14.92 14.59
C LEU A 33 10.78 15.94 13.87
N CYS A 34 10.19 16.88 13.12
CA CYS A 34 10.94 17.93 12.45
C CYS A 34 11.64 18.86 13.45
N ALA A 35 10.95 19.21 14.54
CA ALA A 35 11.53 20.02 15.61
C ALA A 35 12.64 19.26 16.36
N TYR A 36 12.41 17.99 16.70
CA TYR A 36 13.35 17.15 17.43
C TYR A 36 14.64 16.85 16.64
N LEU A 37 14.51 16.54 15.35
CA LEU A 37 15.65 16.27 14.47
C LEU A 37 16.30 17.55 13.92
N ASN A 38 15.70 18.71 14.19
CA ASN A 38 16.08 19.99 13.58
C ASN A 38 16.22 19.91 12.05
N SER A 39 15.35 19.11 11.40
CA SER A 39 15.39 18.82 9.97
C SER A 39 14.00 18.56 9.43
N TRP A 40 13.66 19.26 8.34
CA TRP A 40 12.40 19.10 7.61
C TRP A 40 12.49 18.06 6.48
N GLN A 41 13.65 17.42 6.30
CA GLN A 41 13.86 16.45 5.22
C GLN A 41 12.83 15.30 5.20
N PRO A 42 12.48 14.65 6.33
CA PRO A 42 11.48 13.58 6.31
C PRO A 42 10.10 14.05 5.84
N PHE A 43 9.75 15.30 6.15
CA PHE A 43 8.49 15.91 5.72
C PHE A 43 8.49 16.20 4.22
N TYR A 44 9.58 16.73 3.67
CA TYR A 44 9.70 16.94 2.22
C TYR A 44 9.68 15.62 1.43
N ILE A 45 10.35 14.58 1.95
CA ILE A 45 10.29 13.25 1.34
C ILE A 45 8.83 12.73 1.32
N ALA A 46 8.10 12.89 2.42
CA ALA A 46 6.68 12.53 2.48
C ALA A 46 5.82 13.32 1.47
N ILE A 47 6.11 14.61 1.26
CA ILE A 47 5.44 15.45 0.25
C ILE A 47 5.76 14.97 -1.18
N ILE A 48 6.98 14.49 -1.44
CA ILE A 48 7.36 14.00 -2.76
C ILE A 48 6.75 12.63 -3.04
N LEU A 49 6.58 11.79 -2.01
CA LEU A 49 6.02 10.44 -2.15
C LEU A 49 4.48 10.41 -2.15
N GLY A 50 3.82 11.40 -1.54
CA GLY A 50 2.35 11.44 -1.46
C GLY A 50 1.61 11.36 -2.81
N PRO A 51 2.08 11.97 -3.91
CA PRO A 51 1.49 11.80 -5.23
C PRO A 51 1.37 10.35 -5.70
N LEU A 52 2.25 9.44 -5.27
CA LEU A 52 2.14 8.01 -5.62
C LEU A 52 0.85 7.36 -5.11
N PHE A 53 0.28 7.87 -4.01
CA PHE A 53 -1.02 7.42 -3.51
C PHE A 53 -2.19 8.11 -4.21
N LEU A 54 -1.99 9.35 -4.62
CA LEU A 54 -3.02 10.19 -5.22
C LEU A 54 -3.26 9.87 -6.70
N LEU A 55 -2.21 9.51 -7.42
CA LEU A 55 -2.24 9.21 -8.86
C LEU A 55 -2.71 7.77 -9.16
N ARG A 56 -3.45 7.15 -8.25
CA ARG A 56 -3.95 5.79 -8.43
C ARG A 56 -5.21 5.80 -9.31
N THR A 57 -5.29 4.95 -10.33
CA THR A 57 -6.51 4.76 -11.12
C THR A 57 -6.93 3.31 -11.04
N GLU A 58 -8.20 3.00 -11.31
CA GLU A 58 -8.67 1.61 -11.39
C GLU A 58 -7.83 0.80 -12.39
N LEU A 59 -7.45 1.41 -13.51
CA LEU A 59 -6.56 0.81 -14.50
C LEU A 59 -5.18 0.50 -13.90
N SER A 60 -4.55 1.44 -13.17
CA SER A 60 -3.24 1.20 -12.57
C SER A 60 -3.31 0.13 -11.47
N GLN A 61 -4.42 0.04 -10.73
CA GLN A 61 -4.65 -1.02 -9.75
C GLN A 61 -4.72 -2.39 -10.44
N LEU A 62 -5.60 -2.53 -11.44
CA LEU A 62 -5.77 -3.78 -12.19
C LEU A 62 -4.49 -4.24 -12.86
N LEU A 63 -3.76 -3.34 -13.51
CA LEU A 63 -2.48 -3.66 -14.15
C LEU A 63 -1.42 -4.09 -13.13
N THR A 64 -1.35 -3.39 -11.99
CA THR A 64 -0.41 -3.73 -10.90
C THR A 64 -0.72 -5.10 -10.33
N LEU A 65 -2.00 -5.36 -10.06
CA LEU A 65 -2.48 -6.62 -9.54
C LEU A 65 -2.15 -7.78 -10.49
N ASN A 66 -2.52 -7.64 -11.76
CA ASN A 66 -2.29 -8.67 -12.77
C ASN A 66 -0.81 -8.94 -13.00
N THR A 67 0.02 -7.89 -13.02
CA THR A 67 1.48 -8.02 -13.20
C THR A 67 2.09 -8.71 -11.99
N TYR A 68 1.70 -8.30 -10.78
CA TYR A 68 2.19 -8.91 -9.55
C TYR A 68 1.76 -10.37 -9.42
N LEU A 69 0.50 -10.70 -9.72
CA LEU A 69 0.03 -12.09 -9.69
C LEU A 69 0.80 -12.98 -10.67
N LYS A 70 1.13 -12.49 -11.87
CA LYS A 70 1.98 -13.23 -12.82
C LYS A 70 3.37 -13.47 -12.25
N ILE A 71 3.99 -12.45 -11.66
CA ILE A 71 5.30 -12.55 -11.00
C ILE A 71 5.23 -13.54 -9.84
N ASN A 72 4.20 -13.45 -8.99
CA ASN A 72 4.03 -14.31 -7.83
C ASN A 72 3.81 -15.78 -8.23
N ARG A 73 2.98 -16.03 -9.25
CA ARG A 73 2.77 -17.38 -9.81
C ARG A 73 4.06 -17.94 -10.41
N PHE A 74 4.85 -17.11 -11.09
CA PHE A 74 6.17 -17.51 -11.59
C PHE A 74 7.10 -17.91 -10.44
N TYR A 75 7.19 -17.10 -9.37
CA TYR A 75 7.98 -17.43 -8.19
C TYR A 75 7.49 -18.72 -7.51
N PHE A 76 6.21 -18.85 -7.22
CA PHE A 76 5.67 -20.06 -6.59
C PHE A 76 5.85 -21.33 -7.44
N GLY A 77 5.74 -21.21 -8.76
CA GLY A 77 6.00 -22.30 -9.69
C GLY A 77 7.46 -22.75 -9.68
N PHE A 78 8.40 -21.81 -9.53
CA PHE A 78 9.83 -22.10 -9.43
C PHE A 78 10.22 -22.66 -8.05
N ILE A 79 9.60 -22.18 -6.97
CA ILE A 79 9.99 -22.51 -5.60
C ILE A 79 9.50 -23.88 -5.15
N LYS A 80 8.22 -24.21 -5.39
CA LYS A 80 7.61 -25.49 -4.96
C LYS A 80 8.46 -26.72 -5.32
N PRO A 81 8.97 -26.89 -6.55
CA PRO A 81 9.79 -28.05 -6.91
C PRO A 81 11.19 -28.03 -6.29
N VAL A 82 11.72 -26.86 -5.93
CA VAL A 82 13.05 -26.76 -5.29
C VAL A 82 12.96 -27.14 -3.80
N ILE A 83 11.87 -26.78 -3.12
CA ILE A 83 11.69 -27.06 -1.69
C ILE A 83 11.19 -28.50 -1.43
N ALA A 84 10.30 -29.02 -2.28
CA ALA A 84 9.70 -30.36 -2.08
C ALA A 84 10.70 -31.52 -1.86
N PRO A 85 11.79 -31.68 -2.65
CA PRO A 85 12.74 -32.79 -2.50
C PRO A 85 13.76 -32.60 -1.36
N LEU A 86 13.75 -31.47 -0.64
CA LEU A 86 14.65 -31.24 0.50
C LEU A 86 14.23 -32.00 1.76
N SER A 87 13.05 -32.63 1.77
CA SER A 87 12.47 -33.33 2.94
C SER A 87 12.90 -34.80 3.12
N THR A 88 13.53 -35.45 2.14
CA THR A 88 13.69 -36.93 2.10
C THR A 88 15.12 -37.47 1.98
N GLY A 89 16.08 -37.08 2.84
CA GLY A 89 17.37 -37.81 2.92
C GLY A 89 18.43 -37.33 3.92
N ASN A 90 19.47 -38.13 4.17
CA ASN A 90 20.49 -38.00 5.25
C ASN A 90 21.34 -36.69 5.29
N TYR A 91 21.14 -35.74 4.39
CA TYR A 91 21.77 -34.41 4.41
C TYR A 91 20.79 -33.30 4.85
N LEU A 92 19.89 -33.63 5.79
CA LEU A 92 18.76 -32.80 6.23
C LEU A 92 19.16 -31.37 6.66
N LEU A 93 20.26 -31.22 7.41
CA LEU A 93 20.66 -29.91 7.96
C LEU A 93 21.12 -28.93 6.87
N LEU A 94 22.06 -29.32 6.01
CA LEU A 94 22.57 -28.44 4.94
C LEU A 94 21.45 -28.10 3.94
N LYS A 95 20.64 -29.10 3.57
CA LYS A 95 19.46 -28.90 2.71
C LYS A 95 18.43 -27.95 3.34
N GLY A 96 18.21 -28.07 4.65
CA GLY A 96 17.34 -27.17 5.41
C GLY A 96 17.83 -25.73 5.40
N ILE A 97 19.12 -25.50 5.68
CA ILE A 97 19.72 -24.14 5.69
C ILE A 97 19.62 -23.50 4.31
N ILE A 98 19.98 -24.23 3.25
CA ILE A 98 19.86 -23.72 1.88
C ILE A 98 18.41 -23.40 1.54
N GLY A 99 17.46 -24.26 1.93
CA GLY A 99 16.03 -24.03 1.74
C GLY A 99 15.53 -22.75 2.43
N ILE A 100 15.95 -22.51 3.68
CA ILE A 100 15.60 -21.30 4.45
C ILE A 100 16.15 -20.05 3.78
N LEU A 101 17.43 -20.06 3.36
CA LEU A 101 18.05 -18.92 2.69
C LEU A 101 17.38 -18.61 1.35
N LEU A 102 17.07 -19.64 0.55
CA LEU A 102 16.32 -19.46 -0.69
C LEU A 102 14.94 -18.86 -0.39
N ALA A 103 14.20 -19.40 0.56
CA ALA A 103 12.89 -18.87 0.95
C ALA A 103 12.97 -17.40 1.38
N PHE A 104 13.99 -17.01 2.14
CA PHE A 104 14.24 -15.62 2.51
C PHE A 104 14.46 -14.73 1.29
N ILE A 105 15.35 -15.12 0.37
CA ILE A 105 15.65 -14.37 -0.86
C ILE A 105 14.39 -14.23 -1.73
N PHE A 106 13.56 -15.27 -1.80
CA PHE A 106 12.31 -15.20 -2.55
C PHE A 106 11.29 -14.24 -1.92
N ASN A 107 11.10 -14.30 -0.59
CA ASN A 107 10.23 -13.35 0.11
C ASN A 107 10.72 -11.90 -0.06
N LEU A 108 12.04 -11.69 -0.07
CA LEU A 108 12.67 -10.41 -0.39
C LEU A 108 12.31 -9.94 -1.81
N ALA A 109 12.46 -10.82 -2.81
CA ALA A 109 12.13 -10.52 -4.20
C ALA A 109 10.64 -10.20 -4.38
N ILE A 110 9.75 -10.94 -3.71
CA ILE A 110 8.30 -10.71 -3.73
C ILE A 110 7.97 -9.33 -3.15
N ALA A 111 8.53 -8.97 -1.99
CA ALA A 111 8.29 -7.67 -1.36
C ALA A 111 8.76 -6.51 -2.27
N LEU A 112 9.97 -6.60 -2.82
CA LEU A 112 10.51 -5.60 -3.74
C LEU A 112 9.69 -5.50 -5.02
N SER A 113 9.27 -6.63 -5.59
CA SER A 113 8.47 -6.63 -6.83
C SER A 113 7.13 -5.91 -6.66
N GLY A 114 6.49 -5.99 -5.48
CA GLY A 114 5.24 -5.26 -5.21
C GLY A 114 5.43 -3.74 -5.22
N ILE A 115 6.49 -3.26 -4.57
CA ILE A 115 6.85 -1.83 -4.56
C ILE A 115 7.19 -1.35 -5.97
N LEU A 116 8.04 -2.09 -6.69
CA LEU A 116 8.45 -1.74 -8.05
C LEU A 116 7.26 -1.72 -9.02
N CYS A 117 6.38 -2.73 -8.96
CA CYS A 117 5.17 -2.76 -9.78
C CYS A 117 4.30 -1.51 -9.54
N ARG A 118 4.08 -1.14 -8.27
CA ARG A 118 3.32 0.07 -7.92
C ARG A 118 3.95 1.32 -8.52
N ILE A 119 5.25 1.51 -8.36
CA ILE A 119 5.96 2.71 -8.86
C ILE A 119 5.92 2.75 -10.40
N ILE A 120 6.30 1.65 -11.06
CA ILE A 120 6.42 1.58 -12.52
C ILE A 120 5.04 1.79 -13.17
N ILE A 121 4.01 1.07 -12.71
CA ILE A 121 2.70 1.09 -13.36
C ILE A 121 1.96 2.39 -13.09
N THR A 122 2.05 2.94 -11.87
CA THR A 122 1.45 4.25 -11.57
C THR A 122 2.11 5.35 -12.40
N SER A 123 3.45 5.33 -12.52
CA SER A 123 4.18 6.29 -13.34
C SER A 123 3.82 6.14 -14.83
N TRP A 124 3.73 4.90 -15.31
CA TRP A 124 3.33 4.62 -16.69
C TRP A 124 1.91 5.11 -16.99
N CYS A 125 0.94 4.85 -16.09
CA CYS A 125 -0.43 5.34 -16.22
C CYS A 125 -0.50 6.87 -16.19
N PHE A 126 0.29 7.53 -15.33
CA PHE A 126 0.36 8.99 -15.27
C PHE A 126 0.88 9.58 -16.58
N ILE A 127 1.95 9.00 -17.15
CA ILE A 127 2.52 9.47 -18.43
C ILE A 127 1.56 9.23 -19.59
N ARG A 128 0.89 8.07 -19.62
CA ARG A 128 0.03 7.69 -20.75
C ARG A 128 -1.37 8.29 -20.69
N PHE A 129 -1.91 8.47 -19.49
CA PHE A 129 -3.28 8.93 -19.22
C PHE A 129 -3.31 10.00 -18.12
N PRO A 130 -2.65 11.16 -18.31
CA PRO A 130 -2.47 12.15 -17.25
C PRO A 130 -3.80 12.73 -16.75
N LEU A 131 -4.75 13.03 -17.64
CA LEU A 131 -6.04 13.62 -17.26
C LEU A 131 -6.90 12.66 -16.43
N ILE A 132 -6.94 11.38 -16.80
CA ILE A 132 -7.68 10.36 -16.03
C ILE A 132 -7.03 10.18 -14.65
N THR A 133 -5.69 10.17 -14.62
CA THR A 133 -4.92 10.00 -13.39
C THR A 133 -5.07 11.18 -12.44
N LEU A 134 -5.02 12.41 -12.97
CA LEU A 134 -5.30 13.62 -12.20
C LEU A 134 -6.77 13.67 -11.76
N GLY A 135 -7.73 13.35 -12.63
CA GLY A 135 -9.15 13.31 -12.27
C GLY A 135 -9.49 12.36 -11.11
N ALA A 136 -8.71 11.29 -10.94
CA ALA A 136 -8.84 10.35 -9.82
C ALA A 136 -8.29 10.89 -8.48
N MET A 137 -7.43 11.91 -8.51
CA MET A 137 -6.72 12.48 -7.35
C MET A 137 -7.65 12.85 -6.19
N PRO A 138 -8.80 13.53 -6.39
CA PRO A 138 -9.67 13.94 -5.29
C PRO A 138 -10.29 12.75 -4.54
N ASN A 139 -10.78 11.76 -5.28
CA ASN A 139 -11.38 10.56 -4.69
C ASN A 139 -10.35 9.75 -3.91
N ASN A 140 -9.13 9.62 -4.46
CA ASN A 140 -8.03 8.96 -3.74
C ASN A 140 -7.62 9.72 -2.48
N TRP A 141 -7.56 11.04 -2.54
CA TRP A 141 -7.24 11.87 -1.37
C TRP A 141 -8.26 11.65 -0.26
N ILE A 142 -9.56 11.75 -0.56
CA ILE A 142 -10.65 11.51 0.40
C ILE A 142 -10.51 10.10 0.98
N ARG A 143 -10.35 9.09 0.11
CA ARG A 143 -10.27 7.69 0.53
C ARG A 143 -9.08 7.43 1.47
N GLN A 144 -7.90 7.97 1.17
CA GLN A 144 -6.68 7.71 1.95
C GLN A 144 -6.59 8.57 3.21
N ALA A 145 -6.97 9.85 3.15
CA ALA A 145 -6.90 10.75 4.30
C ALA A 145 -8.07 10.53 5.27
N LEU A 146 -9.29 10.41 4.74
CA LEU A 146 -10.53 10.53 5.53
C LEU A 146 -11.32 9.23 5.67
N CYS A 147 -11.14 8.25 4.78
CA CYS A 147 -11.90 6.98 4.87
C CYS A 147 -11.09 5.84 5.46
N THR A 148 -9.79 5.77 5.19
CA THR A 148 -8.93 4.64 5.59
C THR A 148 -8.28 4.90 6.94
N ASP A 149 -8.48 4.02 7.91
CA ASP A 149 -7.82 4.09 9.23
C ASP A 149 -6.55 3.21 9.33
N LEU A 150 -5.86 3.22 10.48
CA LEU A 150 -4.69 2.39 10.75
C LEU A 150 -5.04 0.93 11.06
N PHE A 151 -6.27 0.64 11.49
CA PHE A 151 -6.74 -0.74 11.71
C PHE A 151 -6.98 -1.48 10.41
N ARG A 152 -7.19 -0.76 9.30
CA ARG A 152 -7.21 -1.38 7.98
C ARG A 152 -5.82 -1.89 7.61
N SER A 153 -5.76 -3.10 7.09
CA SER A 153 -4.51 -3.69 6.62
C SER A 153 -3.78 -2.77 5.62
N PRO A 154 -2.45 -2.63 5.76
CA PRO A 154 -1.63 -1.87 4.82
C PRO A 154 -1.61 -2.63 3.49
N GLU A 155 -1.70 -1.89 2.39
CA GLU A 155 -1.66 -2.48 1.04
C GLU A 155 -0.24 -2.34 0.50
N ILE A 156 0.48 -3.45 0.31
CA ILE A 156 1.74 -3.44 -0.46
C ILE A 156 1.40 -3.10 -1.91
N ILE A 157 0.37 -3.75 -2.43
CA ILE A 157 -0.16 -3.52 -3.77
C ILE A 157 -1.59 -3.04 -3.68
N PRO A 158 -1.95 -1.99 -4.45
CA PRO A 158 -3.32 -1.51 -4.42
C PRO A 158 -4.33 -2.60 -4.80
N GLY A 159 -5.38 -2.76 -3.98
CA GLY A 159 -6.43 -3.75 -4.25
C GLY A 159 -6.10 -5.18 -3.81
N GLU A 160 -4.98 -5.41 -3.11
CA GLU A 160 -4.65 -6.76 -2.62
C GLU A 160 -5.70 -7.36 -1.66
N ASN A 161 -6.46 -6.49 -1.00
CA ASN A 161 -7.54 -6.90 -0.08
C ASN A 161 -8.77 -7.48 -0.78
N GLU A 162 -8.90 -7.29 -2.10
CA GLU A 162 -10.03 -7.77 -2.90
C GLU A 162 -9.76 -9.15 -3.52
N ILE A 163 -8.52 -9.63 -3.47
CA ILE A 163 -8.12 -10.91 -4.05
C ILE A 163 -8.53 -12.08 -3.14
N PRO A 164 -9.00 -13.21 -3.70
CA PRO A 164 -9.19 -14.45 -2.94
C PRO A 164 -7.96 -14.87 -2.12
N LYS A 165 -8.21 -15.42 -0.92
CA LYS A 165 -7.14 -15.90 -0.03
C LYS A 165 -6.27 -16.94 -0.74
N GLY A 166 -4.95 -16.77 -0.65
CA GLY A 166 -3.95 -17.74 -1.13
C GLY A 166 -3.20 -17.35 -2.40
N GLU A 167 -3.69 -16.37 -3.17
CA GLU A 167 -2.95 -15.89 -4.35
C GLU A 167 -1.93 -14.79 -4.01
N VAL A 168 -2.18 -14.02 -2.95
CA VAL A 168 -1.29 -12.96 -2.46
C VAL A 168 -1.16 -13.07 -0.94
N ILE A 169 0.03 -12.75 -0.45
CA ILE A 169 0.31 -12.64 0.98
C ILE A 169 -0.25 -11.29 1.45
N THR A 170 -1.52 -11.29 1.86
CA THR A 170 -2.12 -10.14 2.53
C THR A 170 -1.60 -10.02 3.96
N PHE A 171 -1.73 -8.84 4.57
CA PHE A 171 -1.33 -8.63 5.97
C PHE A 171 -1.99 -9.61 6.94
N GLN A 172 -3.31 -9.84 6.79
CA GLN A 172 -4.03 -10.80 7.64
C GLN A 172 -3.50 -12.21 7.45
N ASN A 173 -3.29 -12.65 6.20
CA ASN A 173 -2.73 -13.96 5.91
C ASN A 173 -1.30 -14.10 6.47
N PHE A 174 -0.48 -13.06 6.39
CA PHE A 174 0.85 -13.03 7.00
C PHE A 174 0.79 -13.28 8.51
N PHE A 175 -0.07 -12.57 9.24
CA PHE A 175 -0.23 -12.78 10.69
C PHE A 175 -0.77 -14.17 11.02
N GLU A 176 -1.72 -14.68 10.23
CA GLU A 176 -2.21 -16.06 10.39
C GLU A 176 -1.09 -17.08 10.17
N LEU A 177 -0.26 -16.92 9.14
CA LEU A 177 0.88 -17.80 8.85
C LEU A 177 1.91 -17.76 9.98
N MET A 178 2.25 -16.56 10.46
CA MET A 178 3.15 -16.37 11.59
C MET A 178 2.59 -17.01 12.87
N LYS A 179 1.32 -16.76 13.19
CA LYS A 179 0.66 -17.35 14.37
C LYS A 179 0.64 -18.88 14.30
N ARG A 180 0.37 -19.46 13.13
CA ARG A 180 0.43 -20.92 12.92
C ARG A 180 1.83 -21.47 13.18
N ALA A 181 2.87 -20.83 12.62
CA ALA A 181 4.26 -21.26 12.82
C ALA A 181 4.70 -21.23 14.30
N TRP A 182 4.31 -20.18 15.04
CA TRP A 182 4.60 -20.06 16.47
C TRP A 182 3.83 -21.05 17.35
N ASN A 183 2.62 -21.44 16.93
CA ASN A 183 1.81 -22.44 17.64
C ASN A 183 2.34 -23.87 17.45
N GLU A 184 3.05 -24.17 16.35
CA GLU A 184 3.63 -25.49 16.11
C GLU A 184 4.85 -25.75 17.02
N SER A 185 5.82 -24.84 17.02
CA SER A 185 6.94 -24.85 17.98
C SER A 185 7.66 -23.51 17.97
N TRP A 186 8.37 -23.18 19.06
CA TRP A 186 9.16 -21.95 19.14
C TRP A 186 10.25 -21.89 18.05
N PHE A 187 10.87 -23.02 17.71
CA PHE A 187 11.92 -23.09 16.70
C PHE A 187 11.37 -22.85 15.29
N ILE A 188 10.24 -23.47 14.94
CA ILE A 188 9.53 -23.22 13.67
C ILE A 188 9.06 -21.77 13.61
N GLY A 189 8.55 -21.23 14.71
CA GLY A 189 8.18 -19.81 14.84
C GLY A 189 9.33 -18.86 14.55
N LEU A 190 10.54 -19.12 15.06
CA LEU A 190 11.73 -18.32 14.78
C LEU A 190 12.16 -18.40 13.30
N ILE A 191 12.20 -19.60 12.73
CA ILE A 191 12.54 -19.79 11.31
C ILE A 191 11.51 -19.07 10.42
N GLY A 192 10.21 -19.27 10.70
CA GLY A 192 9.13 -18.58 9.99
C GLY A 192 9.29 -17.06 10.08
N SER A 193 9.58 -16.54 11.28
CA SER A 193 9.79 -15.11 11.51
C SER A 193 10.94 -14.58 10.67
N PHE A 194 12.06 -15.31 10.62
CA PHE A 194 13.20 -14.94 9.79
C PHE A 194 12.87 -14.95 8.30
N VAL A 195 12.25 -16.03 7.80
CA VAL A 195 11.89 -16.19 6.37
C VAL A 195 10.93 -15.10 5.90
N TYR A 196 9.96 -14.72 6.74
CA TYR A 196 8.94 -13.72 6.42
C TYR A 196 9.35 -12.28 6.78
N LEU A 197 10.48 -12.09 7.46
CA LEU A 197 11.01 -10.79 7.86
C LEU A 197 11.12 -9.80 6.67
N PRO A 198 11.58 -10.19 5.46
CA PRO A 198 11.65 -9.25 4.33
C PRO A 198 10.31 -8.67 3.92
N ILE A 199 9.23 -9.47 3.94
CA ILE A 199 7.88 -8.98 3.60
C ILE A 199 7.40 -7.97 4.65
N LEU A 200 7.69 -8.23 5.92
CA LEU A 200 7.35 -7.29 6.99
C LEU A 200 8.13 -5.99 6.86
N LEU A 201 9.46 -6.07 6.75
CA LEU A 201 10.37 -4.92 6.76
C LEU A 201 10.30 -4.07 5.49
N LEU A 202 10.10 -4.69 4.31
CA LEU A 202 10.08 -3.97 3.03
C LEU A 202 8.68 -3.81 2.45
N GLY A 203 7.73 -4.67 2.83
CA GLY A 203 6.35 -4.58 2.36
C GLY A 203 5.47 -3.80 3.33
N PHE A 204 5.10 -4.42 4.44
CA PHE A 204 4.04 -3.90 5.31
C PHE A 204 4.45 -2.69 6.15
N ILE A 205 5.67 -2.67 6.72
CA ILE A 205 6.13 -1.52 7.51
C ILE A 205 6.23 -0.25 6.65
N PRO A 206 6.86 -0.27 5.46
CA PRO A 206 6.89 0.90 4.58
C PRO A 206 5.49 1.31 4.13
N ALA A 207 4.60 0.36 3.84
CA ALA A 207 3.21 0.68 3.49
C ALA A 207 2.46 1.40 4.63
N TYR A 208 2.69 0.99 5.88
CA TYR A 208 2.16 1.70 7.07
C TYR A 208 2.76 3.08 7.23
N LEU A 209 4.10 3.18 7.18
CA LEU A 209 4.80 4.46 7.32
C LEU A 209 4.34 5.43 6.26
N LEU A 210 4.27 5.01 4.99
CA LEU A 210 3.77 5.82 3.90
C LEU A 210 2.31 6.28 4.10
N ARG A 211 1.45 5.45 4.69
CA ARG A 211 0.07 5.86 5.04
C ARG A 211 0.07 6.98 6.08
N ILE A 212 0.86 6.84 7.14
CA ILE A 212 1.01 7.87 8.19
C ILE A 212 1.63 9.15 7.60
N SER A 213 2.66 9.01 6.78
CA SER A 213 3.31 10.11 6.04
C SER A 213 2.31 10.85 5.18
N PHE A 214 1.48 10.13 4.41
CA PHE A 214 0.45 10.72 3.56
C PHE A 214 -0.60 11.48 4.39
N LYS A 215 -1.03 10.93 5.52
CA LYS A 215 -1.96 11.62 6.43
C LYS A 215 -1.37 12.91 6.97
N ALA A 216 -0.10 12.90 7.37
CA ALA A 216 0.62 14.08 7.84
C ALA A 216 0.74 15.18 6.77
N THR A 217 0.90 14.80 5.49
CA THR A 217 1.04 15.75 4.38
C THR A 217 -0.28 16.04 3.64
N SER A 218 -1.38 15.41 4.04
CA SER A 218 -2.68 15.49 3.35
C SER A 218 -3.19 16.92 3.15
N LEU A 219 -3.00 17.80 4.14
CA LEU A 219 -3.42 19.21 4.08
C LEU A 219 -2.73 20.00 2.97
N ILE A 220 -1.48 19.67 2.64
CA ILE A 220 -0.72 20.36 1.59
C ILE A 220 -1.34 20.09 0.22
N TYR A 221 -1.94 18.91 0.02
CA TYR A 221 -2.57 18.56 -1.25
C TYR A 221 -3.99 19.11 -1.41
N VAL A 222 -4.61 19.64 -0.35
CA VAL A 222 -6.00 20.12 -0.40
C VAL A 222 -6.25 21.13 -1.53
N PRO A 223 -5.42 22.18 -1.73
CA PRO A 223 -5.63 23.13 -2.82
C PRO A 223 -5.56 22.47 -4.20
N PHE A 224 -4.61 21.56 -4.41
CA PHE A 224 -4.44 20.84 -5.67
C PHE A 224 -5.62 19.91 -5.95
N VAL A 225 -6.03 19.13 -4.94
CA VAL A 225 -7.18 18.24 -5.01
C VAL A 225 -8.45 19.02 -5.34
N TRP A 226 -8.65 20.18 -4.71
CA TRP A 226 -9.82 21.03 -4.96
C TRP A 226 -9.82 21.60 -6.37
N ILE A 227 -8.70 22.16 -6.84
CA ILE A 227 -8.56 22.68 -8.20
C ILE A 227 -8.82 21.58 -9.23
N VAL A 228 -8.24 20.39 -9.03
CA VAL A 228 -8.41 19.26 -9.95
C VAL A 228 -9.83 18.72 -9.93
N GLY A 229 -10.45 18.59 -8.75
CA GLY A 229 -11.84 18.16 -8.62
C GLY A 229 -12.81 19.13 -9.28
N ILE A 230 -12.55 20.44 -9.14
CA ILE A 230 -13.27 21.47 -9.89
C ILE A 230 -12.98 21.25 -11.38
N ALA A 231 -11.74 21.37 -11.85
CA ALA A 231 -11.42 21.42 -13.27
C ALA A 231 -11.84 20.18 -14.07
N LEU A 232 -11.65 18.97 -13.51
CA LEU A 232 -11.77 17.71 -14.27
C LEU A 232 -13.02 16.88 -13.96
N ASN A 233 -13.61 16.99 -12.76
CA ASN A 233 -14.73 16.11 -12.36
C ASN A 233 -16.12 16.74 -12.51
N ASN A 234 -16.23 18.00 -12.95
CA ASN A 234 -17.51 18.57 -13.34
C ASN A 234 -17.84 18.19 -14.78
N SER A 235 -19.01 17.57 -14.98
CA SER A 235 -19.59 17.32 -16.30
C SER A 235 -19.96 18.59 -17.06
N ASP A 236 -20.12 19.71 -16.34
CA ASP A 236 -20.57 20.97 -16.90
C ASP A 236 -19.44 21.69 -17.64
N SER A 237 -19.79 22.31 -18.78
CA SER A 237 -18.83 23.08 -19.57
C SER A 237 -18.25 24.23 -18.76
N LEU A 238 -16.98 24.57 -18.99
CA LEU A 238 -16.27 25.65 -18.27
C LEU A 238 -17.03 27.00 -18.37
N LYS A 239 -17.73 27.22 -19.49
CA LYS A 239 -18.60 28.38 -19.71
C LYS A 239 -19.76 28.40 -18.73
N THR A 240 -20.53 27.30 -18.63
CA THR A 240 -21.66 27.17 -17.69
C THR A 240 -21.23 27.44 -16.24
N ARG A 241 -19.99 27.08 -15.91
CA ARG A 241 -19.42 27.26 -14.57
C ARG A 241 -19.06 28.72 -14.29
N LEU A 242 -18.37 29.38 -15.23
CA LEU A 242 -18.08 30.82 -15.14
C LEU A 242 -19.37 31.63 -15.06
N ASP A 243 -20.37 31.28 -15.89
CA ASP A 243 -21.68 31.94 -15.88
C ASP A 243 -22.35 31.80 -14.50
N SER A 244 -22.25 30.66 -13.83
CA SER A 244 -22.82 30.46 -12.49
C SER A 244 -22.10 31.21 -11.35
N VAL A 245 -20.80 31.53 -11.51
CA VAL A 245 -20.04 32.33 -10.53
C VAL A 245 -20.27 33.83 -10.76
N VAL A 246 -20.38 34.26 -12.02
CA VAL A 246 -20.63 35.67 -12.38
C VAL A 246 -22.06 36.10 -12.04
N MET A 247 -23.03 35.18 -12.03
CA MET A 247 -24.42 35.47 -11.64
C MET A 247 -24.71 35.36 -10.13
N ARG A 248 -23.71 35.09 -9.28
CA ARG A 248 -23.84 35.14 -7.81
C ARG A 248 -23.16 36.38 -7.25
#